data_AF-Q6DH46-F1
#
_entry.id   AF-Q6DH46-F1
#
_cell.length_a   1.000
_cell.length_b   1.000
_cell.length_c   1.000
_cell.angle_alpha   90.00
_cell.angle_beta   90.00
_cell.angle_gamma   90.00
#
_symmetry.space_group_name_H-M   'P 1'
#
loop_
_entity.id
_entity.type
_entity.pdbx_description
1 polymer ?
#
loop_
_entity_poly.entity_id
_entity_poly.type
_entity_poly.pdbx_seq_one_letter_code
_entity_poly.pdbx_strand_id
1 'polypeptide(L)'
;MLARSRFILVLVVGALLAVLSFSLQYLHLIPTNPVAEQRSAGRSRKRVNPVLHTDPPAPDPIRDTHQYCNYPNLTEHGWEGHCPPDYKLLSVQVMIRHGDRFPLYSIPKTKKPTIDCILSEKRKPSHPLLASFISHMALGGRGHWDASLGSLPRLPSHSTCEMGELTQTGVVRQLKNGDHLRQAYISRHNLLAADWLPRQLWAETTGKSRTLQSGLAFLFGFLPHFDWSRLTVRQQWSTLFCGQSCDCPARNRYLDQEQRRQYRQRIADAELERTYVTMAKTLGVATKTLRAANPVDALLCHFCHGLPFPCSSTQTSSNAPDEGACLTLEHFAVIRRQQKDDELERREAGLYRRYAVLAAHPYLNRSAARLERIARGSQMRKSKEDAVFALASAHDVTMAPLLSALGLEGAGFPKFAARLVFELWSSPETKERRSDRKLDNMFIRVLYNGEDLTFDTAFCREHNRRSTQPLCPLGNFLSFVRKDMFSVVNATSYQQACHQTVL
;
A
#
# COMPACT_ATOMS: atom_id res chain seq x y z
N MET A 1 33.33 -52.14 17.13
CA MET A 1 31.94 -52.32 17.62
C MET A 1 31.33 -51.09 18.29
N LEU A 2 32.09 -50.18 18.92
CA LEU A 2 31.54 -49.00 19.62
C LEU A 2 30.69 -48.02 18.75
N ALA A 3 31.02 -47.83 17.47
CA ALA A 3 30.34 -46.85 16.62
C ALA A 3 28.86 -47.22 16.31
N ARG A 4 28.55 -48.51 16.19
CA ARG A 4 27.16 -49.00 16.00
C ARG A 4 26.29 -48.74 17.22
N SER A 5 26.86 -48.84 18.43
CA SER A 5 26.13 -48.61 19.69
C SER A 5 25.71 -47.14 19.84
N ARG A 6 26.57 -46.19 19.46
CA ARG A 6 26.25 -44.75 19.53
C ARG A 6 25.10 -44.36 18.60
N PHE A 7 25.04 -44.92 17.39
CA PHE A 7 23.97 -44.61 16.44
C PHE A 7 22.60 -45.11 16.92
N ILE A 8 22.56 -46.32 17.51
CA ILE A 8 21.34 -46.87 18.10
C ILE A 8 20.87 -46.01 19.28
N LEU A 9 21.78 -45.55 20.14
CA LEU A 9 21.43 -44.67 21.27
C LEU A 9 20.78 -43.36 20.78
N VAL A 10 21.33 -42.72 19.74
CA VAL A 10 20.79 -41.47 19.18
C VAL A 10 19.39 -41.69 18.59
N LEU A 11 19.16 -42.81 17.91
CA LEU A 11 17.83 -43.15 17.38
C LEU A 11 16.79 -43.37 18.49
N VAL A 12 17.18 -44.04 19.58
CA VAL A 12 16.29 -44.28 20.73
C VAL A 12 15.95 -42.97 21.44
N VAL A 13 16.93 -42.08 21.64
CA VAL A 13 16.70 -40.75 22.24
C VAL A 13 15.81 -39.89 21.32
N GLY A 14 16.04 -39.92 20.01
CA GLY A 14 15.21 -39.22 19.03
C GLY A 14 13.75 -39.69 19.03
N ALA A 15 13.53 -41.00 19.10
CA ALA A 15 12.20 -41.58 19.19
C ALA A 15 11.49 -41.22 20.51
N LEU A 16 12.19 -41.27 21.65
CA LEU A 16 11.64 -40.87 22.95
C LEU A 16 11.24 -39.39 22.98
N LEU A 17 12.06 -38.51 22.41
CA LEU A 17 11.74 -37.08 22.31
C LEU A 17 10.55 -36.81 21.38
N ALA A 18 10.42 -37.56 20.29
CA ALA A 18 9.26 -37.47 19.40
C ALA A 18 7.97 -37.91 20.09
N VAL A 19 8.01 -39.01 20.87
CA VAL A 19 6.87 -39.49 21.66
C VAL A 19 6.52 -38.48 22.75
N LEU A 20 7.49 -37.94 23.49
CA LEU A 20 7.25 -36.90 24.51
C LEU A 20 6.65 -35.63 23.90
N SER A 21 7.15 -35.19 22.73
CA SER A 21 6.60 -34.05 22.01
C SER A 21 5.16 -34.31 21.55
N PHE A 22 4.86 -35.54 21.11
CA PHE A 22 3.52 -35.91 20.67
C PHE A 22 2.55 -36.00 21.86
N SER A 23 2.99 -36.57 22.99
CA SER A 23 2.21 -36.63 24.23
C SER A 23 1.95 -35.23 24.79
N LEU A 24 2.94 -34.33 24.78
CA LEU A 24 2.74 -32.94 25.24
C LEU A 24 1.78 -32.16 24.33
N GLN A 25 1.80 -32.40 23.01
CA GLN A 25 0.89 -31.73 22.08
C GLN A 25 -0.55 -32.25 22.15
N TYR A 26 -0.75 -33.54 22.42
CA TYR A 26 -2.09 -34.14 22.47
C TYR A 26 -2.71 -34.16 23.88
N LEU A 27 -1.91 -34.11 24.95
CA LEU A 27 -2.38 -34.05 26.34
C LEU A 27 -2.21 -32.64 26.91
N HIS A 28 -2.78 -31.63 26.25
CA HIS A 28 -3.05 -30.35 26.90
C HIS A 28 -4.32 -30.47 27.76
N LEU A 29 -4.12 -31.00 28.96
CA LEU A 29 -4.96 -30.86 30.15
C LEU A 29 -4.89 -29.42 30.67
N ILE A 30 -5.56 -28.45 30.01
CA ILE A 30 -5.87 -27.15 30.63
C ILE A 30 -7.27 -26.70 30.16
N PRO A 31 -8.33 -26.92 30.96
CA PRO A 31 -9.65 -26.35 30.70
C PRO A 31 -9.71 -24.93 31.27
N THR A 32 -9.73 -23.92 30.39
CA THR A 32 -10.10 -22.56 30.79
C THR A 32 -11.61 -22.39 30.61
N ASN A 33 -12.35 -22.60 31.70
CA ASN A 33 -13.78 -22.33 31.78
C ASN A 33 -14.09 -20.85 31.45
N PRO A 34 -15.13 -20.56 30.66
CA PRO A 34 -15.67 -19.20 30.57
C PRO A 34 -16.44 -18.89 31.86
N VAL A 35 -16.07 -17.78 32.50
CA VAL A 35 -16.76 -17.20 33.66
C VAL A 35 -18.17 -16.80 33.23
N ALA A 36 -19.16 -17.46 33.84
CA ALA A 36 -20.56 -17.05 33.79
C ALA A 36 -20.78 -15.97 34.85
N GLU A 37 -21.10 -14.75 34.43
CA GLU A 37 -21.61 -13.72 35.32
C GLU A 37 -23.14 -13.63 35.27
N GLN A 38 -23.68 -13.50 36.46
CA GLN A 38 -25.07 -13.65 36.86
C GLN A 38 -25.88 -12.36 36.70
N ARG A 39 -27.19 -12.57 36.44
CA ARG A 39 -28.36 -11.88 37.03
C ARG A 39 -28.37 -10.34 37.08
N SER A 40 -29.44 -9.74 36.57
CA SER A 40 -30.62 -9.48 37.43
C SER A 40 -31.82 -8.94 36.65
N ALA A 41 -33.00 -9.25 37.17
CA ALA A 41 -34.31 -8.85 36.70
C ALA A 41 -34.63 -7.40 37.11
N GLY A 42 -35.11 -6.61 36.16
CA GLY A 42 -35.71 -5.30 36.41
C GLY A 42 -36.92 -5.09 35.52
N ARG A 43 -38.12 -5.34 36.06
CA ARG A 43 -39.40 -5.02 35.42
C ARG A 43 -39.57 -3.50 35.37
N SER A 44 -39.54 -2.90 34.19
CA SER A 44 -40.12 -1.57 33.97
C SER A 44 -40.90 -1.54 32.66
N ARG A 45 -42.22 -1.47 32.79
CA ARG A 45 -43.16 -1.28 31.68
C ARG A 45 -43.07 0.17 31.20
N LYS A 46 -42.22 0.44 30.21
CA LYS A 46 -42.41 1.60 29.32
C LYS A 46 -42.39 1.11 27.88
N ARG A 47 -43.43 1.46 27.13
CA ARG A 47 -43.56 1.23 25.69
C ARG A 47 -42.40 1.92 24.98
N VAL A 48 -41.30 1.21 24.80
CA VAL A 48 -40.24 1.61 23.88
C VAL A 48 -40.55 0.87 22.58
N ASN A 49 -40.77 1.62 21.50
CA ASN A 49 -40.86 1.05 20.16
C ASN A 49 -39.70 0.06 19.98
N PRO A 50 -39.95 -1.17 19.50
CA PRO A 50 -38.87 -2.11 19.26
C PRO A 50 -37.97 -1.47 18.20
N VAL A 51 -36.83 -0.95 18.65
CA VAL A 51 -35.69 -0.78 17.76
C VAL A 51 -35.34 -2.21 17.39
N LEU A 52 -35.81 -2.63 16.22
CA LEU A 52 -35.32 -3.82 15.55
C LEU A 52 -33.82 -3.61 15.40
N HIS A 53 -33.04 -4.09 16.37
CA HIS A 53 -31.65 -4.40 16.17
C HIS A 53 -31.62 -5.57 15.20
N THR A 54 -31.87 -5.31 13.92
CA THR A 54 -31.35 -6.19 12.89
C THR A 54 -29.84 -6.10 13.06
N ASP A 55 -29.21 -7.25 13.30
CA ASP A 55 -27.76 -7.35 13.21
C ASP A 55 -27.31 -6.63 11.93
N PRO A 56 -26.26 -5.80 12.00
CA PRO A 56 -25.78 -5.11 10.80
C PRO A 56 -25.58 -6.17 9.72
N PRO A 57 -26.04 -5.92 8.48
CA PRO A 57 -25.92 -6.91 7.41
C PRO A 57 -24.47 -7.38 7.36
N ALA A 58 -24.29 -8.69 7.20
CA ALA A 58 -22.98 -9.31 7.10
C ALA A 58 -22.09 -8.44 6.18
N PRO A 59 -20.86 -8.08 6.60
CA PRO A 59 -20.04 -7.16 5.83
C PRO A 59 -19.93 -7.63 4.39
N ASP A 60 -20.47 -6.86 3.45
CA ASP A 60 -20.40 -7.21 2.04
C ASP A 60 -18.91 -7.28 1.62
N PRO A 61 -18.40 -8.47 1.25
CA PRO A 61 -16.99 -8.64 0.88
C PRO A 61 -16.65 -7.90 -0.42
N ILE A 62 -17.65 -7.48 -1.20
CA ILE A 62 -17.48 -6.77 -2.46
C ILE A 62 -17.35 -5.26 -2.27
N ARG A 63 -17.93 -4.69 -1.20
CA ARG A 63 -17.89 -3.23 -0.95
C ARG A 63 -16.48 -2.66 -0.95
N ASP A 64 -15.55 -3.32 -0.27
CA ASP A 64 -14.14 -2.89 -0.17
C ASP A 64 -13.43 -3.03 -1.54
N THR A 65 -13.95 -3.86 -2.44
CA THR A 65 -13.45 -4.02 -3.81
C THR A 65 -13.75 -2.81 -4.68
N HIS A 66 -14.91 -2.18 -4.55
CA HIS A 66 -15.19 -0.92 -5.25
C HIS A 66 -14.20 0.19 -4.84
N GLN A 67 -13.85 0.25 -3.55
CA GLN A 67 -12.85 1.19 -3.05
C GLN A 67 -11.45 0.86 -3.60
N TYR A 68 -11.10 -0.43 -3.70
CA TYR A 68 -9.84 -0.89 -4.29
C TYR A 68 -9.65 -0.42 -5.74
N CYS A 69 -10.71 -0.49 -6.56
CA CYS A 69 -10.67 -0.06 -7.97
C CYS A 69 -10.37 1.43 -8.13
N ASN A 70 -10.70 2.25 -7.12
CA ASN A 70 -10.41 3.68 -7.06
C ASN A 70 -10.82 4.45 -8.33
N TYR A 71 -12.06 4.25 -8.77
CA TYR A 71 -12.59 4.80 -10.01
C TYR A 71 -12.39 6.32 -10.11
N PRO A 72 -11.95 6.85 -11.27
CA PRO A 72 -11.74 8.28 -11.45
C PRO A 72 -13.00 9.14 -11.33
N ASN A 73 -14.20 8.58 -11.42
CA ASN A 73 -15.45 9.36 -11.50
C ASN A 73 -15.89 9.95 -10.16
N LEU A 74 -15.24 9.59 -9.06
CA LEU A 74 -15.53 10.12 -7.73
C LEU A 74 -14.89 11.50 -7.56
N THR A 75 -15.67 12.48 -7.10
CA THR A 75 -15.15 13.77 -6.62
C THR A 75 -14.26 13.51 -5.42
N GLU A 76 -13.02 14.01 -5.46
CA GLU A 76 -12.13 13.91 -4.32
C GLU A 76 -12.25 15.14 -3.43
N HIS A 77 -12.48 14.89 -2.15
CA HIS A 77 -12.22 15.84 -1.09
C HIS A 77 -11.05 15.31 -0.29
N GLY A 78 -10.07 16.17 -0.02
CA GLY A 78 -8.91 15.79 0.75
C GLY A 78 -8.39 16.96 1.56
N TRP A 79 -7.84 16.64 2.73
CA TRP A 79 -7.29 17.59 3.68
C TRP A 79 -5.90 18.11 3.28
N GLU A 80 -5.35 17.64 2.15
CA GLU A 80 -4.05 18.11 1.65
C GLU A 80 -4.02 19.64 1.55
N GLY A 81 -2.96 20.24 2.11
CA GLY A 81 -2.77 21.69 2.13
C GLY A 81 -3.70 22.47 3.07
N HIS A 82 -4.67 21.86 3.77
CA HIS A 82 -5.46 22.57 4.78
C HIS A 82 -4.69 22.75 6.09
N CYS A 83 -4.47 23.98 6.55
CA CYS A 83 -3.78 24.29 7.81
C CYS A 83 -4.32 25.62 8.37
N PRO A 84 -4.13 25.95 9.67
CA PRO A 84 -4.40 27.30 10.15
C PRO A 84 -3.63 28.36 9.33
N PRO A 85 -4.20 29.56 9.15
CA PRO A 85 -3.74 30.54 8.15
C PRO A 85 -2.32 31.09 8.40
N ASP A 86 -1.83 30.98 9.64
CA ASP A 86 -0.53 31.46 10.07
C ASP A 86 0.60 30.42 9.84
N TYR A 87 0.26 29.18 9.50
CA TYR A 87 1.23 28.13 9.21
C TYR A 87 1.70 28.22 7.76
N LYS A 88 2.98 27.90 7.55
CA LYS A 88 3.61 27.88 6.24
C LYS A 88 4.01 26.48 5.84
N LEU A 89 3.59 26.05 4.66
CA LEU A 89 4.02 24.79 4.05
C LEU A 89 5.47 24.90 3.56
N LEU A 90 6.34 23.99 3.99
CA LEU A 90 7.76 23.99 3.64
C LEU A 90 8.11 22.89 2.63
N SER A 91 7.51 21.70 2.78
CA SER A 91 7.80 20.56 1.92
C SER A 91 6.65 19.55 1.89
N VAL A 92 6.54 18.83 0.78
CA VAL A 92 5.61 17.71 0.59
C VAL A 92 6.37 16.53 0.01
N GLN A 93 6.20 15.34 0.61
CA GLN A 93 6.68 14.07 0.07
C GLN A 93 5.49 13.16 -0.20
N VAL A 94 5.38 12.64 -1.41
CA VAL A 94 4.28 11.80 -1.86
C VAL A 94 4.82 10.44 -2.29
N MET A 95 4.27 9.37 -1.75
CA MET A 95 4.41 8.03 -2.33
C MET A 95 3.08 7.63 -2.96
N ILE A 96 3.11 7.17 -4.21
CA ILE A 96 1.94 6.66 -4.93
C ILE A 96 2.10 5.17 -5.25
N ARG A 97 1.01 4.42 -5.20
CA ARG A 97 0.89 3.14 -5.93
C ARG A 97 0.69 3.48 -7.41
N HIS A 98 1.20 2.67 -8.33
CA HIS A 98 0.78 2.76 -9.72
C HIS A 98 -0.76 2.74 -9.88
N GLY A 99 -1.25 3.30 -10.98
CA GLY A 99 -2.67 3.26 -11.32
C GLY A 99 -3.19 1.85 -11.66
N ASP A 100 -4.47 1.80 -11.99
CA ASP A 100 -5.13 0.61 -12.51
C ASP A 100 -4.41 0.04 -13.76
N ARG A 101 -4.40 -1.27 -13.87
CA ARG A 101 -3.55 -2.00 -14.82
C ARG A 101 -4.16 -3.35 -15.19
N PHE A 102 -3.78 -3.85 -16.36
CA PHE A 102 -4.11 -5.19 -16.83
C PHE A 102 -3.52 -6.27 -15.89
N PRO A 103 -4.12 -7.46 -15.75
CA PRO A 103 -3.67 -8.48 -14.81
C PRO A 103 -2.19 -8.84 -15.01
N LEU A 104 -1.51 -9.23 -13.92
CA LEU A 104 -0.16 -9.77 -13.97
C LEU A 104 -0.12 -11.22 -14.48
N TYR A 105 -1.22 -11.95 -14.30
CA TYR A 105 -1.36 -13.35 -14.67
C TYR A 105 -2.70 -13.61 -15.35
N SER A 106 -2.72 -14.51 -16.33
CA SER A 106 -3.95 -15.00 -16.95
C SER A 106 -4.54 -16.15 -16.14
N ILE A 107 -5.87 -16.23 -16.11
CA ILE A 107 -6.57 -17.45 -15.68
C ILE A 107 -6.44 -18.50 -16.80
N PRO A 108 -6.04 -19.75 -16.51
CA PRO A 108 -5.90 -20.79 -17.52
C PRO A 108 -7.24 -21.13 -18.18
N LYS A 109 -7.21 -21.45 -19.49
CA LYS A 109 -8.40 -21.79 -20.30
C LYS A 109 -9.49 -20.71 -20.32
N THR A 110 -9.13 -19.44 -20.17
CA THR A 110 -10.05 -18.31 -20.34
C THR A 110 -9.53 -17.34 -21.40
N LYS A 111 -10.46 -16.59 -22.01
CA LYS A 111 -10.10 -15.45 -22.86
C LYS A 111 -9.48 -14.34 -22.01
N LYS A 112 -8.58 -13.55 -22.61
CA LYS A 112 -8.03 -12.34 -21.98
C LYS A 112 -9.14 -11.29 -21.83
N PRO A 113 -9.14 -10.46 -20.77
CA PRO A 113 -10.06 -9.34 -20.66
C PRO A 113 -9.96 -8.42 -21.89
N THR A 114 -11.10 -7.98 -22.41
CA THR A 114 -11.20 -7.07 -23.57
C THR A 114 -10.98 -5.63 -23.14
N ILE A 115 -9.73 -5.31 -22.80
CA ILE A 115 -9.29 -3.96 -22.42
C ILE A 115 -8.32 -3.45 -23.48
N ASP A 116 -8.57 -2.21 -23.92
CA ASP A 116 -7.72 -1.50 -24.86
C ASP A 116 -6.77 -0.57 -24.10
N CYS A 117 -5.46 -0.78 -24.28
CA CYS A 117 -4.41 -0.03 -23.62
C CYS A 117 -3.91 1.17 -24.43
N ILE A 118 -4.42 1.41 -25.65
CA ILE A 118 -4.12 2.65 -26.38
C ILE A 118 -4.87 3.79 -25.72
N LEU A 119 -4.17 4.81 -25.21
CA LEU A 119 -4.83 5.96 -24.60
C LEU A 119 -5.61 6.80 -25.63
N SER A 120 -6.82 7.22 -25.26
CA SER A 120 -7.70 8.02 -26.11
C SER A 120 -8.56 8.98 -25.29
N GLU A 121 -8.51 10.27 -25.63
CA GLU A 121 -9.34 11.31 -25.01
C GLU A 121 -10.84 11.04 -25.17
N LYS A 122 -11.23 10.38 -26.27
CA LYS A 122 -12.62 10.05 -26.61
C LYS A 122 -13.19 8.90 -25.76
N ARG A 123 -12.33 8.10 -25.12
CA ARG A 123 -12.74 6.96 -24.30
C ARG A 123 -12.91 7.38 -22.84
N LYS A 124 -13.90 6.82 -22.15
CA LYS A 124 -14.09 6.99 -20.70
C LYS A 124 -13.33 5.91 -19.92
N PRO A 125 -12.80 6.22 -18.72
CA PRO A 125 -12.73 7.56 -18.12
C PRO A 125 -11.73 8.44 -18.89
N SER A 126 -11.96 9.75 -18.89
CA SER A 126 -11.09 10.74 -19.52
C SER A 126 -10.75 11.86 -18.54
N HIS A 127 -9.80 12.71 -18.93
CA HIS A 127 -9.37 13.89 -18.18
C HIS A 127 -9.07 15.01 -19.17
N PRO A 128 -9.35 16.29 -18.85
CA PRO A 128 -9.02 17.42 -19.73
C PRO A 128 -7.53 17.50 -20.12
N LEU A 129 -6.64 17.03 -19.25
CA LEU A 129 -5.20 16.97 -19.51
C LEU A 129 -4.75 15.73 -20.31
N LEU A 130 -5.65 14.79 -20.66
CA LEU A 130 -5.24 13.50 -21.24
C LEU A 130 -4.63 13.68 -22.63
N ALA A 131 -5.23 14.49 -23.51
CA ALA A 131 -4.70 14.72 -24.85
C ALA A 131 -3.33 15.41 -24.83
N SER A 132 -3.19 16.45 -23.99
CA SER A 132 -1.91 17.16 -23.84
C SER A 132 -0.85 16.28 -23.21
N PHE A 133 -1.21 15.43 -22.25
CA PHE A 133 -0.33 14.42 -21.67
C PHE A 133 0.19 13.45 -22.74
N ILE A 134 -0.69 12.86 -23.56
CA ILE A 134 -0.31 11.92 -24.62
C ILE A 134 0.71 12.58 -25.58
N SER A 135 0.42 13.80 -26.03
CA SER A 135 1.30 14.56 -26.93
C SER A 135 2.66 14.87 -26.28
N HIS A 136 2.68 15.27 -25.00
CA HIS A 136 3.93 15.58 -24.29
C HIS A 136 4.80 14.35 -24.02
N MET A 137 4.18 13.19 -23.75
CA MET A 137 4.94 11.97 -23.48
C MET A 137 5.68 11.43 -24.71
N ALA A 138 5.21 11.74 -25.92
CA ALA A 138 5.95 11.48 -27.15
C ALA A 138 7.28 12.26 -27.23
N LEU A 139 7.40 13.38 -26.50
CA LEU A 139 8.61 14.22 -26.45
C LEU A 139 9.61 13.82 -25.34
N GLY A 140 9.40 12.68 -24.67
CA GLY A 140 10.20 12.25 -23.50
C GLY A 140 11.70 12.09 -23.77
N GLY A 141 12.14 11.94 -25.03
CA GLY A 141 13.55 11.93 -25.40
C GLY A 141 14.33 13.19 -25.03
N ARG A 142 13.64 14.30 -24.67
CA ARG A 142 14.25 15.56 -24.23
C ARG A 142 14.58 15.64 -22.73
N GLY A 143 14.16 14.65 -21.95
CA GLY A 143 14.34 14.67 -20.49
C GLY A 143 15.72 14.22 -20.01
N HIS A 144 16.02 14.50 -18.73
CA HIS A 144 17.16 13.90 -18.03
C HIS A 144 16.69 12.67 -17.25
N TRP A 145 17.36 11.53 -17.44
CA TRP A 145 16.90 10.25 -16.91
C TRP A 145 18.06 9.45 -16.35
N ASP A 146 17.74 8.61 -15.37
CA ASP A 146 18.55 7.40 -15.17
C ASP A 146 18.54 6.59 -16.47
N ALA A 147 19.72 6.22 -16.97
CA ALA A 147 19.87 5.47 -18.21
C ALA A 147 19.09 4.15 -18.18
N SER A 148 18.92 3.56 -16.99
CA SER A 148 18.16 2.31 -16.83
C SER A 148 16.66 2.44 -17.14
N LEU A 149 16.10 3.65 -17.11
CA LEU A 149 14.70 3.92 -17.45
C LEU A 149 14.49 4.19 -18.95
N GLY A 150 15.58 4.42 -19.70
CA GLY A 150 15.55 4.82 -21.11
C GLY A 150 14.87 3.81 -22.05
N SER A 151 14.77 2.54 -21.65
CA SER A 151 14.08 1.48 -22.41
C SER A 151 12.58 1.34 -22.09
N LEU A 152 12.08 1.90 -20.98
CA LEU A 152 10.70 1.69 -20.52
C LEU A 152 9.68 2.64 -21.18
N PRO A 153 8.63 2.15 -21.87
CA PRO A 153 7.70 3.03 -22.59
C PRO A 153 7.03 4.07 -21.69
N ARG A 154 6.91 5.31 -22.18
CA ARG A 154 6.34 6.45 -21.42
C ARG A 154 4.82 6.49 -21.41
N LEU A 155 4.18 5.75 -22.31
CA LEU A 155 2.74 5.54 -22.37
C LEU A 155 2.45 4.06 -22.64
N PRO A 156 1.30 3.56 -22.17
CA PRO A 156 0.65 2.40 -22.76
C PRO A 156 0.34 2.67 -24.24
N SER A 157 0.65 1.72 -25.13
CA SER A 157 0.53 1.94 -26.58
C SER A 157 0.11 0.71 -27.38
N HIS A 158 -0.20 -0.40 -26.71
CA HIS A 158 -0.66 -1.62 -27.37
C HIS A 158 -2.20 -1.66 -27.44
N SER A 159 -2.74 -2.02 -28.61
CA SER A 159 -4.19 -2.23 -28.81
C SER A 159 -4.72 -3.38 -27.94
N THR A 160 -3.92 -4.43 -27.77
CA THR A 160 -4.13 -5.48 -26.80
C THR A 160 -3.16 -5.30 -25.63
N CYS A 161 -3.68 -5.07 -24.43
CA CYS A 161 -2.85 -4.90 -23.25
C CYS A 161 -1.90 -6.08 -22.99
N GLU A 162 -0.65 -5.78 -22.66
CA GLU A 162 0.29 -6.74 -22.09
C GLU A 162 0.00 -7.00 -20.60
N MET A 163 0.49 -8.12 -20.07
CA MET A 163 0.34 -8.45 -18.66
C MET A 163 1.01 -7.39 -17.77
N GLY A 164 0.23 -6.79 -16.87
CA GLY A 164 0.70 -5.72 -16.00
C GLY A 164 0.88 -4.36 -16.67
N GLU A 165 0.40 -4.17 -17.89
CA GLU A 165 0.38 -2.86 -18.58
C GLU A 165 -0.62 -1.91 -17.90
N LEU A 166 -0.24 -0.64 -17.74
CA LEU A 166 -1.11 0.38 -17.16
C LEU A 166 -2.28 0.67 -18.10
N THR A 167 -3.49 0.82 -17.56
CA THR A 167 -4.67 1.14 -18.36
C THR A 167 -4.89 2.65 -18.41
N GLN A 168 -5.79 3.11 -19.30
CA GLN A 168 -6.24 4.51 -19.29
C GLN A 168 -6.89 4.91 -17.96
N THR A 169 -7.63 4.01 -17.31
CA THR A 169 -8.20 4.26 -15.98
C THR A 169 -7.10 4.62 -14.99
N GLY A 170 -5.97 3.90 -15.02
CA GLY A 170 -4.81 4.18 -14.19
C GLY A 170 -4.16 5.52 -14.48
N VAL A 171 -3.95 5.85 -15.76
CA VAL A 171 -3.39 7.15 -16.18
C VAL A 171 -4.27 8.30 -15.74
N VAL A 172 -5.58 8.23 -16.03
CA VAL A 172 -6.55 9.27 -15.70
C VAL A 172 -6.64 9.48 -14.20
N ARG A 173 -6.57 8.41 -13.40
CA ARG A 173 -6.57 8.55 -11.94
C ARG A 173 -5.34 9.29 -11.41
N GLN A 174 -4.17 9.03 -11.99
CA GLN A 174 -2.96 9.72 -11.60
C GLN A 174 -2.93 11.18 -12.05
N LEU A 175 -3.46 11.50 -13.24
CA LEU A 175 -3.66 12.88 -13.68
C LEU A 175 -4.53 13.64 -12.67
N LYS A 176 -5.62 13.02 -12.18
CA LYS A 176 -6.48 13.61 -11.13
C LYS A 176 -5.77 13.80 -9.80
N ASN A 177 -4.98 12.82 -9.34
CA ASN A 177 -4.14 12.97 -8.15
C ASN A 177 -3.20 14.17 -8.28
N GLY A 178 -2.53 14.31 -9.42
CA GLY A 178 -1.64 15.43 -9.70
C GLY A 178 -2.38 16.77 -9.69
N ASP A 179 -3.51 16.84 -10.41
CA ASP A 179 -4.35 18.05 -10.50
C ASP A 179 -4.86 18.50 -9.13
N HIS A 180 -5.34 17.55 -8.31
CA HIS A 180 -5.77 17.80 -6.93
C HIS A 180 -4.64 18.40 -6.09
N LEU A 181 -3.44 17.78 -6.12
CA LEU A 181 -2.31 18.26 -5.34
C LEU A 181 -1.71 19.56 -5.88
N ARG A 182 -1.88 19.87 -7.18
CA ARG A 182 -1.55 21.20 -7.73
C ARG A 182 -2.39 22.26 -7.05
N GLN A 183 -3.70 22.05 -6.94
CA GLN A 183 -4.58 22.99 -6.26
C GLN A 183 -4.25 23.09 -4.77
N ALA A 184 -4.01 21.96 -4.12
CA ALA A 184 -3.70 21.91 -2.71
C ALA A 184 -2.39 22.64 -2.35
N TYR A 185 -1.34 22.52 -3.15
CA TYR A 185 0.01 22.95 -2.76
C TYR A 185 0.62 24.08 -3.60
N ILE A 186 0.30 24.16 -4.89
CA ILE A 186 0.81 25.22 -5.77
C ILE A 186 -0.13 26.41 -5.73
N SER A 187 -1.42 26.20 -6.01
CA SER A 187 -2.37 27.32 -6.06
C SER A 187 -2.59 27.97 -4.70
N ARG A 188 -2.66 27.19 -3.62
CA ARG A 188 -2.90 27.70 -2.26
C ARG A 188 -1.65 28.17 -1.52
N HIS A 189 -0.52 27.46 -1.69
CA HIS A 189 0.68 27.67 -0.87
C HIS A 189 1.91 28.11 -1.65
N ASN A 190 1.83 28.21 -2.98
CA ASN A 190 2.96 28.54 -3.84
C ASN A 190 4.20 27.66 -3.55
N LEU A 191 3.99 26.36 -3.32
CA LEU A 191 5.08 25.42 -2.98
C LEU A 191 6.15 25.40 -4.08
N LEU A 192 5.70 25.42 -5.33
CA LEU A 192 6.51 25.51 -6.54
C LEU A 192 5.97 26.64 -7.44
N ALA A 193 6.86 27.56 -7.83
CA ALA A 193 6.53 28.61 -8.80
C ALA A 193 6.51 28.06 -10.23
N ALA A 194 6.00 28.86 -11.17
CA ALA A 194 5.97 28.53 -12.60
C ALA A 194 7.38 28.24 -13.16
N ASP A 195 8.38 28.99 -12.71
CA ASP A 195 9.79 28.90 -13.10
C ASP A 195 10.62 27.98 -12.19
N TRP A 196 9.99 26.95 -11.61
CA TRP A 196 10.63 26.01 -10.69
C TRP A 196 11.97 25.44 -11.19
N LEU A 197 12.90 25.24 -10.27
CA LEU A 197 14.25 24.74 -10.55
C LEU A 197 14.34 23.22 -10.38
N PRO A 198 15.18 22.50 -11.15
CA PRO A 198 15.34 21.05 -11.07
C PRO A 198 15.59 20.51 -9.66
N ARG A 199 16.36 21.23 -8.83
CA ARG A 199 16.67 20.84 -7.45
C ARG A 199 15.45 20.84 -6.50
N GLN A 200 14.38 21.52 -6.86
CA GLN A 200 13.16 21.65 -6.04
C GLN A 200 12.24 20.43 -6.17
N LEU A 201 12.46 19.58 -7.17
CA LEU A 201 11.69 18.39 -7.46
C LEU A 201 12.57 17.14 -7.35
N TRP A 202 12.14 16.19 -6.53
CA TRP A 202 12.72 14.84 -6.52
C TRP A 202 11.71 13.84 -7.05
N ALA A 203 12.05 13.09 -8.10
CA ALA A 203 11.20 12.03 -8.62
C ALA A 203 11.96 10.70 -8.67
N GLU A 204 11.37 9.66 -8.11
CA GLU A 204 11.90 8.29 -8.14
C GLU A 204 10.79 7.27 -8.44
N THR A 205 11.16 6.17 -9.09
CA THR A 205 10.24 5.12 -9.50
C THR A 205 10.93 3.77 -9.53
N THR A 206 10.19 2.67 -9.36
CA THR A 206 10.75 1.35 -9.65
C THR A 206 10.93 1.13 -11.16
N GLY A 207 11.75 0.17 -11.56
CA GLY A 207 11.99 -0.18 -12.97
C GLY A 207 10.84 -0.89 -13.69
N LYS A 208 9.58 -0.48 -13.48
CA LYS A 208 8.41 -1.01 -14.20
C LYS A 208 7.75 0.11 -15.01
N SER A 209 7.36 -0.18 -16.25
CA SER A 209 6.69 0.79 -17.14
C SER A 209 5.47 1.43 -16.48
N ARG A 210 4.59 0.62 -15.88
CA ARG A 210 3.39 1.11 -15.17
C ARG A 210 3.66 2.08 -14.01
N THR A 211 4.78 1.93 -13.29
CA THR A 211 5.14 2.87 -12.21
C THR A 211 5.71 4.15 -12.79
N LEU A 212 6.59 4.06 -13.78
CA LEU A 212 7.10 5.24 -14.50
C LEU A 212 5.94 6.05 -15.10
N GLN A 213 5.07 5.42 -15.86
CA GLN A 213 3.89 6.03 -16.50
C GLN A 213 2.95 6.68 -15.48
N SER A 214 2.70 6.00 -14.35
CA SER A 214 1.88 6.56 -13.26
C SER A 214 2.51 7.80 -12.65
N GLY A 215 3.82 7.78 -12.39
CA GLY A 215 4.56 8.93 -11.87
C GLY A 215 4.57 10.11 -12.85
N LEU A 216 4.73 9.85 -14.15
CA LEU A 216 4.68 10.87 -15.19
C LEU A 216 3.28 11.49 -15.32
N ALA A 217 2.23 10.67 -15.32
CA ALA A 217 0.84 11.15 -15.32
C ALA A 217 0.54 12.02 -14.10
N PHE A 218 0.98 11.58 -12.91
CA PHE A 218 0.88 12.38 -11.70
C PHE A 218 1.60 13.74 -11.84
N LEU A 219 2.87 13.73 -12.26
CA LEU A 219 3.66 14.95 -12.38
C LEU A 219 3.11 15.90 -13.43
N PHE A 220 2.53 15.38 -14.51
CA PHE A 220 1.90 16.18 -15.55
C PHE A 220 0.64 16.90 -15.05
N GLY A 221 -0.15 16.24 -14.19
CA GLY A 221 -1.26 16.91 -13.49
C GLY A 221 -0.80 17.90 -12.41
N PHE A 222 0.33 17.63 -11.78
CA PHE A 222 0.83 18.39 -10.62
C PHE A 222 1.62 19.65 -10.98
N LEU A 223 2.57 19.55 -11.91
CA LEU A 223 3.51 20.64 -12.19
C LEU A 223 2.80 21.82 -12.91
N PRO A 224 3.17 23.07 -12.61
CA PRO A 224 2.55 24.24 -13.23
C PRO A 224 2.94 24.36 -14.71
N HIS A 225 4.21 24.05 -15.02
CA HIS A 225 4.72 23.84 -16.36
C HIS A 225 5.56 22.57 -16.37
N PHE A 226 5.10 21.56 -17.12
CA PHE A 226 5.83 20.32 -17.28
C PHE A 226 6.99 20.55 -18.28
N ASP A 227 8.22 20.54 -17.79
CA ASP A 227 9.42 20.76 -18.57
C ASP A 227 10.36 19.54 -18.46
N TRP A 228 10.55 18.85 -19.58
CA TRP A 228 11.43 17.68 -19.67
C TRP A 228 12.86 18.00 -19.25
N SER A 229 13.39 19.16 -19.64
CA SER A 229 14.78 19.55 -19.36
C SER A 229 15.06 19.78 -17.88
N ARG A 230 14.00 19.96 -17.06
CA ARG A 230 14.12 20.19 -15.62
C ARG A 230 13.78 18.95 -14.79
N LEU A 231 13.17 17.94 -15.39
CA LEU A 231 12.77 16.72 -14.71
C LEU A 231 13.92 15.71 -14.72
N THR A 232 14.25 15.18 -13.54
CA THR A 232 15.14 14.02 -13.40
C THR A 232 14.41 12.92 -12.64
N VAL A 233 14.20 11.78 -13.31
CA VAL A 233 13.58 10.58 -12.69
C VAL A 233 14.65 9.54 -12.41
N ARG A 234 14.73 9.09 -11.16
CA ARG A 234 15.69 8.09 -10.69
C ARG A 234 15.05 6.71 -10.53
N GLN A 235 15.78 5.65 -10.90
CA GLN A 235 15.31 4.30 -10.68
C GLN A 235 15.61 3.81 -9.25
N GLN A 236 14.63 3.17 -8.63
CA GLN A 236 14.77 2.39 -7.42
C GLN A 236 14.78 0.90 -7.78
N TRP A 237 15.90 0.23 -7.48
CA TRP A 237 16.13 -1.17 -7.82
C TRP A 237 15.34 -2.14 -6.94
N SER A 238 15.05 -1.74 -5.71
CA SER A 238 14.21 -2.50 -4.79
C SER A 238 12.81 -1.91 -4.74
N THR A 239 11.79 -2.77 -4.79
CA THR A 239 10.40 -2.39 -4.51
C THR A 239 10.20 -1.85 -3.10
N LEU A 240 11.15 -2.05 -2.18
CA LEU A 240 11.13 -1.49 -0.82
C LEU A 240 11.82 -0.12 -0.73
N PHE A 241 12.35 0.43 -1.83
CA PHE A 241 13.03 1.72 -1.85
C PHE A 241 14.17 1.78 -0.82
N CYS A 242 14.89 0.67 -0.63
CA CYS A 242 15.89 0.54 0.43
C CYS A 242 17.29 1.07 0.08
N GLY A 243 17.56 1.36 -1.20
CA GLY A 243 18.86 1.90 -1.63
C GLY A 243 20.01 1.01 -1.18
N GLN A 244 21.01 1.59 -0.52
CA GLN A 244 22.15 0.83 0.03
C GLN A 244 21.82 0.07 1.31
N SER A 245 20.70 0.38 1.97
CA SER A 245 20.27 -0.25 3.24
C SER A 245 19.30 -1.41 3.00
N CYS A 246 19.48 -2.17 1.91
CA CYS A 246 18.59 -3.29 1.57
C CYS A 246 18.92 -4.60 2.29
N ASP A 247 20.13 -4.74 2.81
CA ASP A 247 20.56 -5.91 3.58
C ASP A 247 19.90 -5.90 4.96
N CYS A 248 19.06 -6.90 5.21
CA CYS A 248 18.36 -7.06 6.48
C CYS A 248 17.81 -8.50 6.60
N PRO A 249 18.62 -9.46 7.10
CA PRO A 249 18.20 -10.86 7.20
C PRO A 249 16.92 -11.07 8.04
N ALA A 250 16.77 -10.36 9.16
CA ALA A 250 15.60 -10.46 10.02
C ALA A 250 14.28 -10.12 9.31
N ARG A 251 14.31 -9.18 8.34
CA ARG A 251 13.15 -8.84 7.52
C ARG A 251 12.61 -10.06 6.79
N ASN A 252 13.48 -10.83 6.14
CA ASN A 252 13.07 -12.02 5.40
C ASN A 252 12.51 -13.10 6.34
N ARG A 253 13.12 -13.28 7.53
CA ARG A 253 12.61 -14.22 8.55
C ARG A 253 11.17 -13.89 8.98
N TYR A 254 10.87 -12.63 9.27
CA TYR A 254 9.51 -12.23 9.63
C TYR A 254 8.52 -12.38 8.47
N LEU A 255 8.96 -12.10 7.24
CA LEU A 255 8.14 -12.31 6.05
C LEU A 255 7.81 -13.80 5.86
N ASP A 256 8.78 -14.69 6.04
CA ASP A 256 8.57 -16.14 5.93
C ASP A 256 7.61 -16.65 7.02
N GLN A 257 7.71 -16.14 8.25
CA GLN A 257 6.78 -16.46 9.34
C GLN A 257 5.35 -16.01 9.01
N GLU A 258 5.20 -14.80 8.48
CA GLU A 258 3.90 -14.28 8.05
C GLU A 258 3.31 -15.10 6.90
N GLN A 259 4.10 -15.47 5.89
CA GLN A 259 3.65 -16.33 4.79
C GLN A 259 3.19 -17.70 5.29
N ARG A 260 3.88 -18.30 6.26
CA ARG A 260 3.44 -19.56 6.91
C ARG A 260 2.15 -19.40 7.70
N ARG A 261 1.92 -18.24 8.33
CA ARG A 261 0.64 -17.95 8.99
C ARG A 261 -0.49 -17.87 7.96
N GLN A 262 -0.33 -17.02 6.94
CA GLN A 262 -1.30 -16.87 5.85
C GLN A 262 -1.63 -18.22 5.19
N TYR A 263 -0.61 -19.05 4.93
CA TYR A 263 -0.79 -20.37 4.35
C TYR A 263 -1.66 -21.29 5.24
N ARG A 264 -1.40 -21.32 6.55
CA ARG A 264 -2.19 -22.11 7.51
C ARG A 264 -3.66 -21.66 7.54
N GLN A 265 -3.89 -20.35 7.57
CA GLN A 265 -5.23 -19.79 7.53
C GLN A 265 -5.98 -20.20 6.26
N ARG A 266 -5.33 -20.10 5.09
CA ARG A 266 -5.93 -20.49 3.80
C ARG A 266 -6.28 -21.96 3.69
N ILE A 267 -5.50 -22.86 4.32
CA ILE A 267 -5.81 -24.31 4.34
C ILE A 267 -6.96 -24.62 5.29
N ALA A 268 -7.05 -23.91 6.42
CA ALA A 268 -8.13 -24.11 7.39
C ALA A 268 -9.50 -23.67 6.85
N ASP A 269 -9.53 -22.85 5.80
CA ASP A 269 -10.74 -22.31 5.19
C ASP A 269 -11.39 -23.30 4.20
N ALA A 270 -12.33 -24.09 4.72
CA ALA A 270 -13.07 -25.08 3.94
C ALA A 270 -13.97 -24.47 2.85
N GLU A 271 -14.45 -23.24 3.04
CA GLU A 271 -15.26 -22.54 2.03
C GLU A 271 -14.40 -22.11 0.85
N LEU A 272 -13.22 -21.55 1.12
CA LEU A 272 -12.24 -21.21 0.10
C LEU A 272 -11.81 -22.45 -0.69
N GLU A 273 -11.53 -23.56 -0.01
CA GLU A 273 -11.17 -24.82 -0.67
C GLU A 273 -12.27 -25.25 -1.64
N ARG A 274 -13.53 -25.31 -1.18
CA ARG A 274 -14.69 -25.65 -2.01
C ARG A 274 -14.84 -24.71 -3.20
N THR A 275 -14.72 -23.40 -2.99
CA THR A 275 -14.81 -22.41 -4.07
C THR A 275 -13.73 -22.61 -5.14
N TYR A 276 -12.47 -22.83 -4.75
CA TYR A 276 -11.40 -23.09 -5.72
C TYR A 276 -11.63 -24.40 -6.49
N VAL A 277 -12.16 -25.45 -5.85
CA VAL A 277 -12.54 -26.70 -6.52
C VAL A 277 -13.65 -26.45 -7.54
N THR A 278 -14.70 -25.71 -7.18
CA THR A 278 -15.80 -25.35 -8.08
C THR A 278 -15.30 -24.52 -9.26
N MET A 279 -14.52 -23.46 -9.01
CA MET A 279 -13.92 -22.63 -10.06
C MET A 279 -13.06 -23.47 -11.02
N ALA A 280 -12.24 -24.38 -10.49
CA ALA A 280 -11.38 -25.23 -11.31
C ALA A 280 -12.20 -26.20 -12.18
N LYS A 281 -13.28 -26.78 -11.64
CA LYS A 281 -14.24 -27.60 -12.38
C LYS A 281 -14.94 -26.80 -13.48
N THR A 282 -15.40 -25.59 -13.17
CA THR A 282 -16.04 -24.66 -14.14
C THR A 282 -15.16 -24.40 -15.36
N LEU A 283 -13.85 -24.23 -15.14
CA LEU A 283 -12.88 -23.97 -16.21
C LEU A 283 -12.28 -25.24 -16.84
N GLY A 284 -12.62 -26.44 -16.32
CA GLY A 284 -12.02 -27.69 -16.76
C GLY A 284 -10.50 -27.76 -16.54
N VAL A 285 -10.00 -27.26 -15.41
CA VAL A 285 -8.58 -27.29 -15.02
C VAL A 285 -8.38 -27.94 -13.66
N ALA A 286 -7.14 -28.33 -13.33
CA ALA A 286 -6.80 -28.79 -12.00
C ALA A 286 -6.80 -27.63 -10.99
N THR A 287 -7.31 -27.86 -9.77
CA THR A 287 -7.35 -26.87 -8.69
C THR A 287 -5.97 -26.29 -8.37
N LYS A 288 -4.93 -27.12 -8.40
CA LYS A 288 -3.52 -26.70 -8.20
C LYS A 288 -3.08 -25.69 -9.26
N THR A 289 -3.44 -25.91 -10.52
CA THR A 289 -3.12 -25.01 -11.64
C THR A 289 -3.84 -23.68 -11.49
N LEU A 290 -5.12 -23.71 -11.11
CA LEU A 290 -5.88 -22.49 -10.84
C LEU A 290 -5.27 -21.69 -9.68
N ARG A 291 -4.90 -22.35 -8.57
CA ARG A 291 -4.24 -21.70 -7.43
C ARG A 291 -2.92 -21.04 -7.81
N ALA A 292 -2.09 -21.76 -8.59
CA ALA A 292 -0.81 -21.25 -9.05
C ALA A 292 -0.95 -20.01 -9.95
N ALA A 293 -2.06 -19.89 -10.69
CA ALA A 293 -2.33 -18.72 -11.53
C ALA A 293 -2.78 -17.47 -10.75
N ASN A 294 -3.02 -17.57 -9.44
CA ASN A 294 -3.45 -16.47 -8.58
C ASN A 294 -4.64 -15.66 -9.17
N PRO A 295 -5.82 -16.29 -9.31
CA PRO A 295 -6.92 -15.76 -10.14
C PRO A 295 -7.49 -14.43 -9.63
N VAL A 296 -7.28 -14.09 -8.35
CA VAL A 296 -7.79 -12.87 -7.74
C VAL A 296 -7.41 -11.62 -8.52
N ASP A 297 -6.21 -11.59 -9.11
CA ASP A 297 -5.73 -10.42 -9.82
C ASP A 297 -6.50 -10.17 -11.12
N ALA A 298 -6.75 -11.25 -11.87
CA ALA A 298 -7.57 -11.20 -13.07
C ALA A 298 -9.04 -10.90 -12.74
N LEU A 299 -9.60 -11.54 -11.70
CA LEU A 299 -10.97 -11.30 -11.26
C LEU A 299 -11.17 -9.84 -10.81
N LEU A 300 -10.21 -9.25 -10.10
CA LEU A 300 -10.21 -7.83 -9.76
C LEU A 300 -10.24 -6.95 -11.01
N CYS A 301 -9.47 -7.29 -12.04
CA CYS A 301 -9.50 -6.55 -13.30
C CYS A 301 -10.86 -6.62 -13.99
N HIS A 302 -11.47 -7.81 -14.07
CA HIS A 302 -12.82 -7.94 -14.64
C HIS A 302 -13.83 -7.07 -13.86
N PHE A 303 -13.79 -7.15 -12.54
CA PHE A 303 -14.65 -6.36 -11.67
C PHE A 303 -14.43 -4.85 -11.81
N CYS A 304 -13.18 -4.38 -11.75
CA CYS A 304 -12.85 -2.95 -11.84
C CYS A 304 -13.12 -2.35 -13.22
N HIS A 305 -13.21 -3.16 -14.27
CA HIS A 305 -13.57 -2.69 -15.61
C HIS A 305 -15.03 -2.93 -15.98
N GLY A 306 -15.85 -3.49 -15.07
CA GLY A 306 -17.25 -3.83 -15.35
C GLY A 306 -17.40 -4.89 -16.45
N LEU A 307 -16.39 -5.75 -16.60
CA LEU A 307 -16.39 -6.84 -17.57
C LEU A 307 -17.05 -8.09 -16.95
N PRO A 308 -17.72 -8.93 -17.75
CA PRO A 308 -18.18 -10.23 -17.27
C PRO A 308 -17.00 -11.07 -16.78
N PHE A 309 -17.22 -11.85 -15.73
CA PHE A 309 -16.20 -12.77 -15.23
C PHE A 309 -15.87 -13.85 -16.29
N PRO A 310 -14.62 -14.34 -16.34
CA PRO A 310 -14.16 -15.14 -17.45
C PRO A 310 -14.82 -16.52 -17.50
N CYS A 311 -15.10 -16.96 -18.73
CA CYS A 311 -15.70 -18.24 -19.06
C CYS A 311 -14.68 -19.26 -19.58
N SER A 312 -14.99 -20.55 -19.44
CA SER A 312 -14.17 -21.61 -20.03
C SER A 312 -14.10 -21.46 -21.55
N SER A 313 -12.90 -21.54 -22.11
CA SER A 313 -12.65 -21.51 -23.55
C SER A 313 -12.83 -22.88 -24.23
N THR A 314 -13.18 -23.93 -23.47
CA THR A 314 -13.48 -25.24 -24.05
C THR A 314 -14.79 -25.18 -24.82
N GLN A 315 -14.72 -25.24 -26.16
CA GLN A 315 -15.88 -25.36 -27.03
C GLN A 315 -16.70 -26.60 -26.64
N THR A 316 -17.85 -26.42 -26.01
CA THR A 316 -18.88 -27.47 -25.98
C THR A 316 -19.60 -27.44 -27.32
N SER A 317 -19.18 -28.32 -28.24
CA SER A 317 -19.95 -28.84 -29.39
C SER A 317 -21.00 -27.90 -30.02
N SER A 318 -20.55 -27.13 -31.02
CA SER A 318 -21.23 -26.65 -32.24
C SER A 318 -22.69 -26.16 -32.28
N ASN A 319 -23.52 -26.10 -31.23
CA ASN A 319 -24.92 -25.62 -31.37
C ASN A 319 -25.52 -24.87 -30.15
N ALA A 320 -24.72 -24.38 -29.22
CA ALA A 320 -25.17 -23.52 -28.11
C ALA A 320 -24.36 -22.21 -28.08
N PRO A 321 -24.94 -21.08 -27.64
CA PRO A 321 -24.25 -19.79 -27.67
C PRO A 321 -22.90 -19.87 -26.95
N ASP A 322 -21.93 -19.20 -27.56
CA ASP A 322 -20.49 -19.51 -27.66
C ASP A 322 -19.65 -19.37 -26.36
N GLU A 323 -20.23 -19.59 -25.18
CA GLU A 323 -19.56 -19.42 -23.89
C GLU A 323 -19.76 -20.63 -22.98
N GLY A 324 -18.65 -21.30 -22.61
CA GLY A 324 -18.65 -22.34 -21.57
C GLY A 324 -18.98 -21.77 -20.19
N ALA A 325 -19.06 -22.63 -19.17
CA ALA A 325 -19.37 -22.19 -17.80
C ALA A 325 -18.40 -21.11 -17.30
N CYS A 326 -18.94 -20.09 -16.62
CA CYS A 326 -18.20 -18.89 -16.20
C CYS A 326 -17.95 -18.84 -14.71
N LEU A 327 -16.84 -18.18 -14.33
CA LEU A 327 -16.65 -17.76 -12.95
C LEU A 327 -17.71 -16.70 -12.60
N THR A 328 -17.99 -16.53 -11.32
CA THR A 328 -19.12 -15.70 -10.85
C THR A 328 -18.66 -14.72 -9.78
N LEU A 329 -19.52 -13.73 -9.50
CA LEU A 329 -19.32 -12.81 -8.40
C LEU A 329 -19.25 -13.53 -7.05
N GLU A 330 -19.98 -14.63 -6.88
CA GLU A 330 -19.97 -15.46 -5.66
C GLU A 330 -18.61 -16.11 -5.42
N HIS A 331 -17.99 -16.70 -6.45
CA HIS A 331 -16.63 -17.24 -6.35
C HIS A 331 -15.64 -16.16 -5.92
N PHE A 332 -15.77 -14.97 -6.52
CA PHE A 332 -14.93 -13.83 -6.21
C PHE A 332 -15.18 -13.32 -4.78
N ALA A 333 -16.43 -13.25 -4.33
CA ALA A 333 -16.83 -12.79 -3.00
C ALA A 333 -16.18 -13.63 -1.89
N VAL A 334 -16.10 -14.96 -2.04
CA VAL A 334 -15.42 -15.84 -1.08
C VAL A 334 -13.92 -15.52 -0.99
N ILE A 335 -13.26 -15.28 -2.13
CA ILE A 335 -11.84 -14.89 -2.13
C ILE A 335 -11.66 -13.55 -1.41
N ARG A 336 -12.55 -12.57 -1.66
CA ARG A 336 -12.49 -11.25 -1.01
C ARG A 336 -12.76 -11.31 0.49
N ARG A 337 -13.72 -12.15 0.91
CA ARG A 337 -14.01 -12.46 2.32
C ARG A 337 -12.75 -13.03 3.00
N GLN A 338 -12.10 -14.01 2.38
CA GLN A 338 -10.86 -14.58 2.91
C GLN A 338 -9.72 -13.56 3.02
N GLN A 339 -9.55 -12.67 2.04
CA GLN A 339 -8.52 -11.63 2.12
C GLN A 339 -8.78 -10.64 3.26
N LYS A 340 -10.04 -10.39 3.60
CA LYS A 340 -10.41 -9.55 4.74
C LYS A 340 -10.10 -10.24 6.07
N ASP A 341 -10.43 -11.52 6.19
CA ASP A 341 -10.09 -12.33 7.37
C ASP A 341 -8.56 -12.42 7.56
N ASP A 342 -7.83 -12.55 6.45
CA ASP A 342 -6.36 -12.53 6.43
C ASP A 342 -5.80 -11.19 6.92
N GLU A 343 -6.37 -10.07 6.47
CA GLU A 343 -5.95 -8.74 6.94
C GLU A 343 -6.19 -8.53 8.44
N LEU A 344 -7.27 -9.08 8.99
CA LEU A 344 -7.56 -9.00 10.43
C LEU A 344 -6.57 -9.84 11.24
N GLU A 345 -6.42 -11.11 10.91
CA GLU A 345 -5.50 -12.02 11.61
C GLU A 345 -4.04 -11.58 11.49
N ARG A 346 -3.64 -11.04 10.33
CA ARG A 346 -2.31 -10.46 10.10
C ARG A 346 -2.00 -9.34 11.10
N ARG A 347 -2.98 -8.48 11.42
CA ARG A 347 -2.82 -7.38 12.38
C ARG A 347 -2.69 -7.92 13.81
N GLU A 348 -3.55 -8.87 14.17
CA GLU A 348 -3.53 -9.50 15.50
C GLU A 348 -2.21 -10.25 15.76
N ALA A 349 -1.70 -10.96 14.76
CA ALA A 349 -0.45 -11.70 14.87
C ALA A 349 0.79 -10.80 14.99
N GLY A 350 0.75 -9.59 14.41
CA GLY A 350 1.84 -8.60 14.47
C GLY A 350 3.13 -8.99 13.72
N LEU A 351 3.20 -10.17 13.08
CA LEU A 351 4.37 -10.65 12.33
C LEU A 351 4.65 -9.77 11.11
N TYR A 352 3.61 -9.44 10.33
CA TYR A 352 3.75 -8.51 9.22
C TYR A 352 4.25 -7.13 9.68
N ARG A 353 3.81 -6.64 10.84
CA ARG A 353 4.27 -5.35 11.36
C ARG A 353 5.77 -5.36 11.68
N ARG A 354 6.29 -6.48 12.21
CA ARG A 354 7.74 -6.69 12.41
C ARG A 354 8.53 -6.70 11.10
N TYR A 355 8.00 -7.36 10.06
CA TYR A 355 8.54 -7.26 8.71
C TYR A 355 8.50 -5.82 8.18
N ALA A 356 7.35 -5.15 8.34
CA ALA A 356 7.04 -3.86 7.77
C ALA A 356 7.94 -2.75 8.31
N VAL A 357 8.20 -2.71 9.62
CA VAL A 357 9.12 -1.71 10.20
C VAL A 357 10.53 -1.83 9.61
N LEU A 358 11.03 -3.04 9.37
CA LEU A 358 12.35 -3.26 8.77
C LEU A 358 12.36 -3.00 7.25
N ALA A 359 11.27 -3.32 6.56
CA ALA A 359 11.12 -3.11 5.13
C ALA A 359 10.99 -1.62 4.78
N ALA A 360 10.23 -0.86 5.57
CA ALA A 360 9.93 0.55 5.31
C ALA A 360 10.97 1.52 5.89
N HIS A 361 11.74 1.11 6.91
CA HIS A 361 12.68 2.00 7.60
C HIS A 361 13.67 2.71 6.65
N PRO A 362 14.32 2.07 5.67
CA PRO A 362 15.24 2.77 4.76
C PRO A 362 14.61 3.96 4.03
N TYR A 363 13.35 3.85 3.59
CA TYR A 363 12.61 4.94 2.97
C TYR A 363 12.26 6.02 4.01
N LEU A 364 11.68 5.62 5.14
CA LEU A 364 11.31 6.52 6.23
C LEU A 364 12.51 7.31 6.77
N ASN A 365 13.68 6.69 6.89
CA ASN A 365 14.90 7.33 7.33
C ASN A 365 15.38 8.43 6.36
N ARG A 366 15.32 8.16 5.05
CA ARG A 366 15.63 9.19 4.04
C ARG A 366 14.60 10.32 4.06
N SER A 367 13.32 9.99 4.21
CA SER A 367 12.24 10.97 4.35
C SER A 367 12.44 11.86 5.57
N ALA A 368 12.70 11.27 6.74
CA ALA A 368 12.99 11.97 7.99
C ALA A 368 14.22 12.89 7.87
N ALA A 369 15.32 12.39 7.31
CA ALA A 369 16.53 13.17 7.08
C ALA A 369 16.29 14.35 6.12
N ARG A 370 15.46 14.17 5.08
CA ARG A 370 15.07 15.26 4.17
C ARG A 370 14.22 16.31 4.88
N LEU A 371 13.18 15.90 5.61
CA LEU A 371 12.32 16.84 6.34
C LEU A 371 13.11 17.63 7.39
N GLU A 372 14.01 16.96 8.11
CA GLU A 372 14.87 17.63 9.09
C GLU A 372 15.82 18.65 8.46
N ARG A 373 16.47 18.32 7.33
CA ARG A 373 17.35 19.27 6.63
C ARG A 373 16.59 20.49 6.15
N ILE A 374 15.39 20.32 5.59
CA ILE A 374 14.51 21.42 5.18
C ILE A 374 14.09 22.27 6.39
N ALA A 375 13.68 21.63 7.49
CA ALA A 375 13.30 22.30 8.73
C ALA A 375 14.45 23.13 9.32
N ARG A 376 15.68 22.63 9.28
CA ARG A 376 16.87 23.38 9.74
C ARG A 376 17.26 24.49 8.76
N GLY A 377 17.18 24.26 7.46
CA GLY A 377 17.52 25.23 6.42
C GLY A 377 16.58 26.42 6.34
N SER A 378 15.26 26.20 6.54
CA SER A 378 14.25 27.27 6.55
C SER A 378 14.50 28.29 7.66
N GLN A 379 14.99 27.83 8.82
CA GLN A 379 15.36 28.67 9.96
C GLN A 379 16.62 29.50 9.69
N MET A 380 17.53 29.03 8.83
CA MET A 380 18.76 29.74 8.49
C MET A 380 18.60 30.75 7.34
N ARG A 381 17.38 30.93 6.79
CA ARG A 381 17.11 31.72 5.57
C ARG A 381 18.05 31.36 4.41
N LYS A 382 18.56 30.12 4.39
CA LYS A 382 19.37 29.60 3.28
C LYS A 382 18.46 29.34 2.07
N SER A 383 19.06 29.40 0.88
CA SER A 383 18.38 28.99 -0.36
C SER A 383 17.81 27.58 -0.20
N LYS A 384 16.68 27.29 -0.85
CA LYS A 384 16.07 25.95 -0.92
C LYS A 384 17.04 25.00 -1.64
N GLU A 385 17.95 24.39 -0.88
CA GLU A 385 18.93 23.40 -1.36
C GLU A 385 18.31 22.01 -1.54
N ASP A 386 17.24 21.74 -0.80
CA ASP A 386 16.52 20.46 -0.84
C ASP A 386 15.24 20.54 -1.69
N ALA A 387 14.85 19.37 -2.22
CA ALA A 387 13.61 19.21 -2.95
C ALA A 387 12.41 19.52 -2.05
N VAL A 388 11.69 20.60 -2.35
CA VAL A 388 10.46 20.98 -1.65
C VAL A 388 9.33 20.02 -1.97
N PHE A 389 9.32 19.42 -3.17
CA PHE A 389 8.40 18.37 -3.55
C PHE A 389 9.14 17.08 -3.90
N ALA A 390 8.69 15.96 -3.36
CA ALA A 390 9.24 14.65 -3.64
C ALA A 390 8.14 13.66 -4.04
N LEU A 391 8.37 12.89 -5.10
CA LEU A 391 7.48 11.83 -5.56
C LEU A 391 8.21 10.49 -5.62
N ALA A 392 7.64 9.47 -4.99
CA ALA A 392 8.03 8.07 -5.13
C ALA A 392 6.89 7.27 -5.78
N SER A 393 7.11 6.75 -6.99
CA SER A 393 6.13 5.93 -7.70
C SER A 393 6.40 4.44 -7.54
N ALA A 394 5.49 3.76 -6.85
CA ALA A 394 5.72 2.49 -6.21
C ALA A 394 4.60 1.47 -6.46
N HIS A 395 4.59 0.40 -5.67
CA HIS A 395 3.60 -0.68 -5.72
C HIS A 395 2.85 -0.78 -4.39
N ASP A 396 1.81 -1.61 -4.39
CA ASP A 396 1.15 -2.05 -3.15
C ASP A 396 2.13 -2.72 -2.18
N VAL A 397 3.03 -3.57 -2.69
CA VAL A 397 4.09 -4.21 -1.90
C VAL A 397 5.09 -3.23 -1.27
N THR A 398 5.09 -1.97 -1.71
CA THR A 398 5.86 -0.87 -1.10
C THR A 398 5.02 -0.13 -0.06
N MET A 399 3.79 0.24 -0.42
CA MET A 399 2.92 1.06 0.42
C MET A 399 2.36 0.29 1.61
N ALA A 400 2.01 -0.98 1.45
CA ALA A 400 1.45 -1.81 2.52
C ALA A 400 2.40 -1.92 3.74
N PRO A 401 3.70 -2.26 3.59
CA PRO A 401 4.61 -2.23 4.73
C PRO A 401 4.86 -0.81 5.24
N LEU A 402 4.84 0.21 4.38
CA LEU A 402 5.00 1.60 4.83
C LEU A 402 3.85 2.04 5.75
N LEU A 403 2.59 1.77 5.36
CA LEU A 403 1.41 2.03 6.18
C LEU A 403 1.45 1.23 7.49
N SER A 404 1.79 -0.06 7.43
CA SER A 404 1.90 -0.91 8.62
C SER A 404 3.00 -0.43 9.58
N ALA A 405 4.17 -0.04 9.05
CA ALA A 405 5.24 0.53 9.85
C ALA A 405 4.79 1.79 10.60
N LEU A 406 4.02 2.67 9.94
CA LEU A 406 3.45 3.87 10.55
C LEU A 406 2.30 3.60 11.54
N GLY A 407 1.88 2.34 11.72
CA GLY A 407 0.72 1.97 12.53
C GLY A 407 -0.63 2.18 11.85
N LEU A 408 -0.64 2.53 10.56
CA LEU A 408 -1.83 2.82 9.76
C LEU A 408 -2.38 1.57 9.08
N GLU A 409 -2.35 0.42 9.76
CA GLU A 409 -2.89 -0.82 9.19
C GLU A 409 -4.39 -0.72 8.92
N GLY A 410 -5.10 0.12 9.69
CA GLY A 410 -6.47 0.58 9.48
C GLY A 410 -6.85 0.86 8.03
N ALA A 411 -5.93 1.46 7.28
CA ALA A 411 -6.09 1.89 5.89
C ALA A 411 -6.35 0.75 4.88
N GLY A 412 -6.13 -0.51 5.28
CA GLY A 412 -6.33 -1.69 4.43
C GLY A 412 -5.30 -1.79 3.31
N PHE A 413 -5.52 -2.74 2.39
CA PHE A 413 -4.62 -2.92 1.26
C PHE A 413 -4.62 -1.68 0.33
N PRO A 414 -3.45 -1.20 -0.15
CA PRO A 414 -3.38 -0.02 -1.01
C PRO A 414 -4.20 -0.15 -2.30
N LYS A 415 -5.25 0.68 -2.44
CA LYS A 415 -6.06 0.79 -3.67
C LYS A 415 -5.25 1.29 -4.86
N PHE A 416 -5.73 1.09 -6.09
CA PHE A 416 -5.03 1.59 -7.27
C PHE A 416 -4.85 3.11 -7.19
N ALA A 417 -3.69 3.63 -7.62
CA ALA A 417 -3.36 5.06 -7.50
C ALA A 417 -3.52 5.64 -6.07
N ALA A 418 -3.40 4.80 -5.03
CA ALA A 418 -3.33 5.28 -3.66
C ALA A 418 -2.16 6.27 -3.50
N ARG A 419 -2.34 7.28 -2.64
CA ARG A 419 -1.30 8.26 -2.31
C ARG A 419 -1.14 8.38 -0.79
N LEU A 420 0.10 8.30 -0.33
CA LEU A 420 0.52 8.62 1.03
C LEU A 420 1.34 9.91 0.96
N VAL A 421 0.99 10.90 1.78
CA VAL A 421 1.58 12.23 1.76
C VAL A 421 2.13 12.58 3.13
N PHE A 422 3.37 13.07 3.16
CA PHE A 422 3.96 13.72 4.31
C PHE A 422 4.10 15.20 4.01
N GLU A 423 3.53 16.05 4.85
CA GLU A 423 3.67 17.49 4.77
C GLU A 423 4.51 18.00 5.94
N LEU A 424 5.38 18.97 5.66
CA LEU A 424 6.14 19.70 6.67
C LEU A 424 5.66 21.13 6.75
N TRP A 425 5.23 21.52 7.94
CA TRP A 425 4.69 22.83 8.26
C TRP A 425 5.58 23.54 9.27
N SER A 426 5.64 24.86 9.17
CA SER A 426 6.19 25.73 10.23
C SER A 426 5.11 26.65 10.77
N SER A 427 4.95 26.71 12.09
CA SER A 427 4.15 27.75 12.74
C SER A 427 4.92 29.07 12.79
N PRO A 428 4.25 30.20 13.03
CA PRO A 428 4.92 31.47 13.33
C PRO A 428 5.88 31.32 14.51
N GLU A 429 6.97 32.10 14.49
CA GLU A 429 7.91 32.14 15.60
C GLU A 429 7.26 32.79 16.83
N THR A 430 7.33 32.13 17.99
CA THR A 430 7.08 32.76 19.29
C THR A 430 8.35 33.50 19.74
N LYS A 431 8.19 34.68 20.35
CA LYS A 431 9.31 35.57 20.76
C LYS A 431 10.27 34.94 21.80
N GLU A 432 9.90 33.82 22.43
CA GLU A 432 10.70 33.15 23.46
C GLU A 432 11.51 31.99 22.89
N ARG A 433 12.54 32.27 22.07
CA ARG A 433 13.45 31.22 21.59
C ARG A 433 14.58 30.99 22.59
N ARG A 434 14.61 29.81 23.23
CA ARG A 434 15.88 29.24 23.74
C ARG A 434 16.62 28.62 22.56
N SER A 435 17.88 28.99 22.37
CA SER A 435 18.74 28.67 21.20
C SER A 435 18.83 27.19 20.83
N ASP A 436 18.60 26.27 21.77
CA ASP A 436 18.78 24.84 21.55
C ASP A 436 17.57 24.11 20.95
N ARG A 437 16.38 24.71 20.95
CA ARG A 437 15.15 24.03 20.50
C ARG A 437 14.74 24.39 19.06
N LYS A 438 15.66 24.15 18.11
CA LYS A 438 15.54 24.57 16.70
C LYS A 438 14.37 23.95 15.91
N LEU A 439 13.66 22.95 16.45
CA LEU A 439 12.56 22.26 15.76
C LEU A 439 11.19 22.46 16.42
N ASP A 440 11.08 23.29 17.47
CA ASP A 440 9.83 23.43 18.25
C ASP A 440 8.65 24.00 17.46
N ASN A 441 8.91 24.74 16.39
CA ASN A 441 7.89 25.32 15.52
C ASN A 441 7.65 24.49 14.23
N MET A 442 8.16 23.27 14.17
CA MET A 442 8.09 22.40 13.00
C MET A 442 7.14 21.24 13.23
N PHE A 443 6.22 21.04 12.29
CA PHE A 443 5.14 20.09 12.40
C PHE A 443 5.04 19.21 11.17
N ILE A 444 4.59 17.98 11.38
CA ILE A 444 4.39 16.98 10.34
C ILE A 444 2.91 16.63 10.25
N ARG A 445 2.45 16.40 9.03
CA ARG A 445 1.13 15.80 8.76
C ARG A 445 1.28 14.61 7.83
N VAL A 446 0.54 13.53 8.09
CA VAL A 446 0.50 12.32 7.29
C VAL A 446 -0.91 12.12 6.77
N LEU A 447 -1.07 12.15 5.46
CA LEU A 447 -2.36 11.96 4.81
C LEU A 447 -2.35 10.73 3.91
N TYR A 448 -3.46 10.00 3.89
CA TYR A 448 -3.65 8.86 3.01
C TYR A 448 -4.93 9.05 2.19
N ASN A 449 -4.80 9.18 0.87
CA ASN A 449 -5.91 9.41 -0.05
C ASN A 449 -6.83 10.59 0.35
N GLY A 450 -6.25 11.66 0.87
CA GLY A 450 -6.99 12.85 1.32
C GLY A 450 -7.43 12.85 2.77
N GLU A 451 -7.37 11.71 3.46
CA GLU A 451 -7.69 11.64 4.88
C GLU A 451 -6.47 11.99 5.74
N ASP A 452 -6.65 12.84 6.76
CA ASP A 452 -5.60 13.14 7.73
C ASP A 452 -5.54 12.03 8.79
N LEU A 453 -4.53 11.17 8.68
CA LEU A 453 -4.29 10.05 9.59
C LEU A 453 -3.15 10.32 10.57
N THR A 454 -2.74 11.58 10.73
CA THR A 454 -1.55 11.95 11.51
C THR A 454 -1.64 11.45 12.94
N PHE A 455 -2.80 11.59 13.57
CA PHE A 455 -3.03 11.19 14.96
C PHE A 455 -3.40 9.72 15.12
N ASP A 456 -3.50 8.96 14.03
CA ASP A 456 -3.60 7.49 14.08
C ASP A 456 -2.24 6.82 13.94
N THR A 457 -1.20 7.59 13.56
CA THR A 457 0.16 7.07 13.44
C THR A 457 0.73 6.62 14.79
N ALA A 458 1.58 5.59 14.74
CA ALA A 458 2.29 5.06 15.89
C ALA A 458 3.13 6.12 16.64
N PHE A 459 3.55 7.19 15.95
CA PHE A 459 4.39 8.25 16.53
C PHE A 459 3.61 9.45 17.06
N CYS A 460 2.32 9.59 16.73
CA CYS A 460 1.55 10.77 17.15
C CYS A 460 0.21 10.47 17.85
N ARG A 461 -0.23 9.22 17.90
CA ARG A 461 -1.49 8.84 18.58
C ARG A 461 -1.56 9.20 20.08
N GLU A 462 -0.42 9.25 20.75
CA GLU A 462 -0.33 9.62 22.18
C GLU A 462 -0.11 11.12 22.39
N HIS A 463 -0.02 11.91 21.31
CA HIS A 463 0.19 13.34 21.41
C HIS A 463 -1.12 14.06 21.80
N ASN A 464 -1.09 14.76 22.93
CA ASN A 464 -2.22 15.56 23.39
C ASN A 464 -2.48 16.74 22.43
N ARG A 465 -3.52 16.62 21.62
CA ARG A 465 -3.99 17.67 20.71
C ARG A 465 -4.47 18.87 21.53
N ARG A 466 -3.69 19.94 21.52
CA ARG A 466 -4.11 21.23 22.08
C ARG A 466 -4.70 22.08 20.96
N SER A 467 -5.71 22.90 21.26
CA SER A 467 -6.29 23.84 20.27
C SER A 467 -5.23 24.78 19.68
N THR A 468 -4.19 25.09 20.44
CA THR A 468 -3.08 25.98 20.04
C THR A 468 -2.02 25.31 19.17
N GLN A 469 -1.98 23.97 19.11
CA GLN A 469 -1.01 23.18 18.33
C GLN A 469 -1.76 22.00 17.68
N PRO A 470 -2.48 22.24 16.57
CA PRO A 470 -3.34 21.23 15.97
C PRO A 470 -2.60 20.15 15.18
N LEU A 471 -1.28 20.32 14.97
CA LEU A 471 -0.45 19.41 14.17
C LEU A 471 0.55 18.64 15.04
N CYS A 472 1.04 17.52 14.51
CA CYS A 472 2.03 16.70 15.18
C CYS A 472 3.42 17.34 15.14
N PRO A 473 4.16 17.47 16.25
CA PRO A 473 5.54 17.93 16.22
C PRO A 473 6.44 17.04 15.35
N LEU A 474 7.29 17.64 14.52
CA LEU A 474 8.24 16.90 13.68
C LEU A 474 9.16 16.00 14.53
N GLY A 475 9.50 16.44 15.74
CA GLY A 475 10.33 15.68 16.68
C GLY A 475 9.80 14.28 16.98
N ASN A 476 8.47 14.10 17.04
CA ASN A 476 7.86 12.80 17.27
C ASN A 476 8.19 11.81 16.13
N PHE A 477 8.04 12.27 14.89
CA PHE A 477 8.38 11.46 13.72
C PHE A 477 9.88 11.14 13.65
N LEU A 478 10.75 12.12 13.96
CA LEU A 478 12.19 11.89 13.98
C LEU A 478 12.61 10.87 15.06
N SER A 479 12.06 10.96 16.26
CA SER A 479 12.31 9.98 17.34
C SER A 479 11.86 8.58 16.93
N PHE A 480 10.66 8.51 16.36
CA PHE A 480 10.08 7.25 15.90
C PHE A 480 10.95 6.53 14.88
N VAL A 481 11.35 7.23 13.82
CA VAL A 481 12.15 6.66 12.74
C VAL A 481 13.54 6.24 13.22
N ARG A 482 14.14 7.01 14.14
CA ARG A 482 15.50 6.74 14.64
C ARG A 482 15.56 5.62 15.68
N LYS A 483 14.48 5.42 16.45
CA LYS A 483 14.51 4.54 17.63
C LYS A 483 13.20 3.80 17.86
N ASP A 484 12.09 4.51 18.03
CA ASP A 484 10.90 3.92 18.68
C ASP A 484 10.24 2.84 17.83
N MET A 485 10.35 2.92 16.50
CA MET A 485 9.77 1.92 15.59
C MET A 485 10.38 0.51 15.73
N PHE A 486 11.59 0.39 16.30
CA PHE A 486 12.29 -0.89 16.48
C PHE A 486 11.88 -1.64 17.75
N SER A 487 11.11 -1.00 18.64
CA SER A 487 10.57 -1.64 19.85
C SER A 487 9.74 -2.90 19.52
N VAL A 488 9.04 -2.91 18.39
CA VAL A 488 8.20 -4.04 17.92
C VAL A 488 9.02 -5.33 17.65
N VAL A 489 10.33 -5.17 17.45
CA VAL A 489 11.31 -6.24 17.24
C VAL A 489 12.38 -6.28 18.35
N ASN A 490 12.10 -5.67 19.50
CA ASN A 490 13.00 -5.63 20.66
C ASN A 490 14.42 -5.11 20.37
N ALA A 491 14.53 -4.13 19.48
CA ALA A 491 15.80 -3.51 19.11
C ALA A 491 15.77 -1.99 19.29
N THR A 492 16.95 -1.36 19.29
CA THR A 492 17.12 0.09 19.49
C THR A 492 17.62 0.82 18.26
N SER A 493 18.06 0.09 17.23
CA SER A 493 18.55 0.63 15.96
C SER A 493 18.22 -0.33 14.82
N TYR A 494 18.24 0.19 13.59
CA TYR A 494 18.02 -0.64 12.39
C TYR A 494 19.04 -1.76 12.25
N GLN A 495 20.32 -1.46 12.50
CA GLN A 495 21.40 -2.44 12.39
C GLN A 495 21.22 -3.58 13.41
N GLN A 496 20.91 -3.25 14.66
CA GLN A 496 20.58 -4.26 15.67
C GLN A 496 19.36 -5.08 15.22
N ALA A 497 18.29 -4.41 14.79
CA ALA A 497 17.05 -5.06 14.41
C ALA A 497 17.20 -6.02 13.20
N CYS A 498 18.10 -5.71 12.26
CA CYS A 498 18.34 -6.53 11.07
C CYS A 498 19.24 -7.74 11.32
N HIS A 499 20.20 -7.64 12.24
CA HIS A 499 21.26 -8.63 12.43
C HIS A 499 21.24 -9.33 13.79
N GLN A 500 20.34 -8.95 14.70
CA GLN A 500 20.16 -9.67 15.96
C GLN A 500 19.71 -11.10 15.67
N THR A 501 20.48 -12.06 16.14
CA THR A 501 20.09 -13.47 16.15
C THR A 501 18.92 -13.58 17.12
N VAL A 502 17.69 -13.64 16.61
CA VAL A 502 16.54 -14.01 17.44
C VAL A 502 16.71 -15.49 17.78
N LEU A 503 17.28 -15.75 18.96
CA LEU A 503 17.39 -17.08 19.56
C LEU A 503 16.03 -17.78 19.58
#